data_AF-A0A525K1M9-F1
#
_entry.id   AF-A0A525K1M9-F1
#
_cell.length_a   1.000
_cell.length_b   1.000
_cell.length_c   1.000
_cell.angle_alpha   90.00
_cell.angle_beta   90.00
_cell.angle_gamma   90.00
#
_symmetry.space_group_name_H-M   'P 1'
#
loop_
_entity.id
_entity.type
_entity.pdbx_description
1 polymer ?
#
loop_
_entity_poly.entity_id
_entity_poly.type
_entity_poly.pdbx_seq_one_letter_code
_entity_poly.pdbx_strand_id
1 'polypeptide(L)'
;MAADPDAVLGRLRSACLALPETGERVSHGSPAFDVAGKMFCYFWHNHHGDGLTAACLKTTGRDEQDLLIEADPDLYSWLPYLGPSGWIGLCLADPALDWAHVEARLLSSWRLAAPKRLLVR
;
A
#
# COMPACT_ATOMS: atom_id res chain seq x y z
N MET A 1 -17.51 -12.94 -4.63
CA MET A 1 -17.03 -13.08 -3.24
C MET A 1 -15.78 -12.24 -3.13
N ALA A 2 -15.66 -11.39 -2.11
CA ALA A 2 -14.41 -10.67 -1.86
C ALA A 2 -13.26 -11.67 -1.63
N ALA A 3 -12.05 -11.31 -2.03
CA ALA A 3 -10.88 -12.16 -1.82
C ALA A 3 -10.64 -12.41 -0.31
N ASP A 4 -10.17 -13.61 0.04
CA ASP A 4 -9.79 -13.97 1.41
C ASP A 4 -8.67 -13.03 1.91
N PRO A 5 -8.89 -12.25 2.98
CA PRO A 5 -7.91 -11.26 3.44
C PRO A 5 -6.55 -11.87 3.81
N ASP A 6 -6.51 -13.11 4.30
CA ASP A 6 -5.25 -13.77 4.65
C ASP A 6 -4.45 -14.15 3.39
N ALA A 7 -5.13 -14.62 2.35
CA ALA A 7 -4.51 -14.89 1.06
C ALA A 7 -4.01 -13.59 0.39
N VAL A 8 -4.80 -12.52 0.44
CA VAL A 8 -4.43 -11.20 -0.07
C VAL A 8 -3.21 -10.66 0.68
N LEU A 9 -3.22 -10.74 2.02
CA LEU A 9 -2.08 -10.35 2.86
C LEU A 9 -0.83 -11.18 2.51
N GLY A 10 -0.96 -12.49 2.31
CA GLY A 10 0.15 -13.36 1.90
C GLY A 10 0.79 -12.93 0.58
N ARG A 11 -0.03 -12.54 -0.39
CA ARG A 11 0.45 -12.03 -1.69
C ARG A 11 1.11 -10.66 -1.57
N LEU A 12 0.48 -9.73 -0.85
CA LEU A 12 1.05 -8.39 -0.59
C LEU A 12 2.37 -8.48 0.16
N ARG A 13 2.44 -9.33 1.21
CA ARG A 13 3.65 -9.60 1.98
C ARG A 13 4.76 -10.11 1.08
N SER A 14 4.46 -11.06 0.20
CA SER A 14 5.44 -11.60 -0.75
C SER A 14 6.00 -10.50 -1.66
N ALA A 15 5.15 -9.62 -2.18
CA ALA A 15 5.56 -8.49 -3.01
C ALA A 15 6.42 -7.47 -2.25
N CYS A 16 6.03 -7.11 -1.01
CA CYS A 16 6.82 -6.21 -0.16
C CYS A 16 8.21 -6.77 0.16
N LEU A 17 8.28 -8.02 0.61
CA LEU A 17 9.53 -8.66 1.06
C LEU A 17 10.49 -8.99 -0.09
N ALA A 18 10.01 -8.99 -1.34
CA ALA A 18 10.87 -9.08 -2.52
C ALA A 18 11.66 -7.78 -2.79
N LEU A 19 11.25 -6.65 -2.21
CA LEU A 19 11.96 -5.38 -2.35
C LEU A 19 13.19 -5.31 -1.42
N PRO A 20 14.29 -4.66 -1.84
CA PRO A 20 15.51 -4.62 -1.05
C PRO A 20 15.31 -3.99 0.33
N GLU A 21 15.88 -4.65 1.34
CA GLU A 21 15.88 -4.20 2.74
C GLU A 21 14.51 -3.89 3.32
N THR A 22 13.50 -4.66 2.89
CA THR A 22 12.17 -4.60 3.45
C THR A 22 12.04 -5.44 4.72
N GLY A 23 11.51 -4.84 5.77
CA GLY A 23 11.02 -5.52 6.97
C GLY A 23 9.49 -5.55 7.03
N GLU A 24 8.95 -6.48 7.83
CA GLU A 24 7.55 -6.51 8.25
C GLU A 24 7.46 -6.33 9.76
N ARG A 25 6.50 -5.51 10.22
CA ARG A 25 6.15 -5.38 11.63
C ARG A 25 4.67 -5.10 11.81
N VAL A 26 4.19 -5.25 13.03
CA VAL A 26 2.86 -4.75 13.41
C VAL A 26 2.97 -3.27 13.80
N SER A 27 2.10 -2.43 13.25
CA SER A 27 1.98 -1.02 13.60
C SER A 27 0.51 -0.69 13.77
N HIS A 28 0.15 -0.14 14.94
CA HIS A 28 -1.24 0.20 15.28
C HIS A 28 -2.23 -0.96 15.02
N GLY A 29 -1.81 -2.19 15.32
CA GLY A 29 -2.62 -3.40 15.16
C GLY A 29 -2.72 -3.95 13.73
N SER A 30 -2.05 -3.33 12.75
CA SER A 30 -2.06 -3.77 11.35
C SER A 30 -0.68 -4.22 10.88
N PRO A 31 -0.57 -5.22 9.98
CA PRO A 31 0.68 -5.52 9.30
C PRO A 31 1.17 -4.30 8.52
N ALA A 32 2.47 -4.04 8.60
CA ALA A 32 3.11 -2.89 7.99
C ALA A 32 4.52 -3.24 7.53
N PHE A 33 4.96 -2.59 6.46
CA PHE A 33 6.22 -2.85 5.79
C PHE A 33 7.05 -1.58 5.70
N ASP A 34 8.34 -1.73 5.99
CA ASP A 34 9.30 -0.64 5.99
C ASP A 34 10.55 -0.98 5.21
N VAL A 35 11.23 0.05 4.71
CA VAL A 35 12.56 -0.05 4.15
C VAL A 35 13.50 0.79 4.98
N ALA A 36 14.55 0.16 5.53
CA ALA A 36 15.51 0.80 6.42
C ALA A 36 14.85 1.66 7.53
N GLY A 37 13.78 1.14 8.15
CA GLY A 37 13.05 1.79 9.24
C GLY A 37 11.94 2.75 8.80
N LYS A 38 11.80 3.06 7.51
CA LYS A 38 10.76 3.97 6.99
C LYS A 38 9.61 3.19 6.36
N MET A 39 8.40 3.38 6.90
CA MET A 39 7.19 2.73 6.39
C MET A 39 6.88 3.14 4.96
N PHE A 40 6.49 2.17 4.15
CA PHE A 40 5.99 2.40 2.79
C PHE A 40 4.69 1.63 2.48
N CYS A 41 4.30 0.65 3.29
CA CYS A 41 3.04 -0.05 3.08
C CYS A 41 2.39 -0.41 4.40
N TYR A 42 1.07 -0.25 4.49
CA TYR A 42 0.24 -0.88 5.51
C TYR A 42 -0.77 -1.80 4.83
N PHE A 43 -1.11 -2.90 5.47
CA PHE A 43 -2.27 -3.71 5.11
C PHE A 43 -3.40 -3.41 6.08
N TRP A 44 -4.50 -2.88 5.57
CA TRP A 44 -5.72 -2.63 6.33
C TRP A 44 -6.81 -3.58 5.86
N HIS A 45 -7.35 -4.37 6.79
CA HIS A 45 -8.56 -5.14 6.56
C HIS A 45 -9.58 -4.77 7.64
N ASN A 46 -10.78 -4.41 7.24
CA ASN A 46 -11.90 -4.09 8.13
C ASN A 46 -11.53 -3.04 9.19
N HIS A 47 -10.69 -2.06 8.84
CA HIS A 47 -10.04 -1.14 9.79
C HIS A 47 -11.04 -0.24 10.51
N HIS A 48 -12.17 0.08 9.87
CA HIS A 48 -13.26 0.86 10.44
C HIS A 48 -14.57 0.06 10.59
N GLY A 49 -14.51 -1.28 10.55
CA GLY A 49 -15.72 -2.09 10.48
C GLY A 49 -16.40 -2.05 9.09
N ASP A 50 -15.68 -1.60 8.07
CA ASP A 50 -16.16 -1.38 6.70
C ASP A 50 -16.05 -2.63 5.80
N GLY A 51 -15.42 -3.70 6.28
CA GLY A 51 -15.16 -4.92 5.51
C GLY A 51 -14.19 -4.75 4.34
N LEU A 52 -13.54 -3.60 4.21
CA LEU A 52 -12.64 -3.30 3.09
C LEU A 52 -11.24 -3.85 3.35
N THR A 53 -10.60 -4.35 2.29
CA THR A 53 -9.20 -4.76 2.29
C THR A 53 -8.43 -3.81 1.40
N ALA A 54 -7.38 -3.18 1.92
CA ALA A 54 -6.59 -2.19 1.18
C ALA A 54 -5.10 -2.25 1.55
N ALA A 55 -4.26 -1.91 0.57
CA ALA A 55 -2.90 -1.47 0.82
C ALA A 55 -2.87 0.05 0.98
N CYS A 56 -2.29 0.57 2.05
CA CYS A 56 -2.01 1.99 2.18
C CYS A 56 -0.60 2.27 1.68
N LEU A 57 -0.46 3.12 0.67
CA LEU A 57 0.79 3.37 -0.04
C LEU A 57 1.13 4.86 -0.05
N LYS A 58 2.41 5.20 -0.07
CA LYS A 58 2.89 6.58 -0.19
C LYS A 58 2.65 7.11 -1.61
N THR A 59 2.39 8.39 -1.69
CA THR A 59 2.38 9.21 -2.91
C THR A 59 3.37 10.36 -2.77
N THR A 60 3.68 11.02 -3.88
CA THR A 60 4.49 12.23 -3.95
C THR A 60 3.82 13.45 -3.32
N GLY A 61 2.51 13.42 -3.13
CA GLY A 61 1.75 14.49 -2.50
C GLY A 61 0.27 14.41 -2.82
N ARG A 62 -0.43 15.54 -2.59
CA ARG A 62 -1.88 15.67 -2.76
C ARG A 62 -2.31 15.58 -4.22
N ASP A 63 -1.57 16.22 -5.13
CA ASP A 63 -1.90 16.21 -6.56
C ASP A 63 -1.92 14.79 -7.14
N GLU A 64 -0.96 13.94 -6.77
CA GLU A 64 -0.97 12.53 -7.18
C GLU A 64 -2.15 11.77 -6.56
N GLN A 65 -2.52 12.06 -5.30
CA GLN A 65 -3.68 11.41 -4.68
C GLN A 65 -4.96 11.73 -5.45
N ASP A 66 -5.19 13.01 -5.74
CA ASP A 66 -6.39 13.47 -6.45
C ASP A 66 -6.45 12.87 -7.86
N LEU A 67 -5.33 12.86 -8.59
CA LEU A 67 -5.24 12.26 -9.92
C LEU A 67 -5.55 10.76 -9.92
N LEU A 68 -5.07 10.00 -8.93
CA LEU A 68 -5.34 8.56 -8.84
C LEU A 68 -6.81 8.28 -8.51
N ILE A 69 -7.39 9.04 -7.58
CA ILE A 69 -8.80 8.91 -7.20
C ILE A 69 -9.72 9.33 -8.35
N GLU A 70 -9.38 10.39 -9.10
CA GLU A 70 -10.14 10.80 -10.28
C GLU A 70 -10.08 9.75 -11.39
N ALA A 71 -8.90 9.14 -11.59
CA ALA A 71 -8.72 8.11 -12.61
C ALA A 71 -9.47 6.81 -12.31
N ASP A 72 -9.50 6.40 -11.04
CA ASP A 72 -10.19 5.17 -10.61
C ASP A 72 -10.67 5.28 -9.15
N PRO A 73 -11.88 5.82 -8.92
CA PRO A 73 -12.43 6.05 -7.58
C PRO A 73 -12.87 4.77 -6.86
N ASP A 74 -13.01 3.65 -7.59
CA ASP A 74 -13.32 2.34 -7.00
C ASP A 74 -12.04 1.66 -6.49
N LEU A 75 -10.92 1.89 -7.15
CA LEU A 75 -9.61 1.36 -6.76
C LEU A 75 -8.93 2.20 -5.68
N TYR A 76 -9.07 3.53 -5.72
CA TYR A 76 -8.33 4.44 -4.85
C TYR A 76 -9.22 5.22 -3.90
N SER A 77 -8.75 5.38 -2.66
CA SER A 77 -9.44 6.16 -1.65
C SER A 77 -8.48 7.06 -0.86
N TRP A 78 -8.98 8.23 -0.47
CA TRP A 78 -8.27 9.11 0.44
C TRP A 78 -8.42 8.62 1.88
N LEU A 79 -7.32 8.63 2.64
CA LEU A 79 -7.29 8.07 4.00
C LEU A 79 -7.40 9.19 5.06
N PRO A 80 -8.36 9.15 5.99
CA PRO A 80 -8.59 10.24 6.96
C PRO A 80 -7.37 10.72 7.74
N TYR A 81 -6.46 9.81 8.12
CA TYR A 81 -5.30 10.12 8.96
C TYR A 81 -3.97 10.08 8.22
N LEU A 82 -3.82 9.17 7.26
CA LEU A 82 -2.59 9.03 6.49
C LEU A 82 -2.58 9.93 5.24
N GLY A 83 -3.76 10.27 4.71
CA GLY A 83 -3.96 11.12 3.54
C GLY A 83 -3.21 12.44 3.61
N PRO A 84 -3.33 13.22 4.71
CA PRO A 84 -2.59 14.48 4.88
C PRO A 84 -1.06 14.31 4.84
N SER A 85 -0.56 13.11 5.13
CA SER A 85 0.87 12.77 5.10
C SER A 85 1.31 12.10 3.79
N GLY A 86 0.52 12.23 2.72
CA GLY A 86 0.85 11.70 1.39
C GLY A 86 0.69 10.19 1.28
N TRP A 87 -0.39 9.63 1.83
CA TRP A 87 -0.74 8.22 1.65
C TRP A 87 -2.10 8.04 0.98
N ILE A 88 -2.27 6.95 0.24
CA ILE A 88 -3.50 6.61 -0.46
C ILE A 88 -3.87 5.15 -0.18
N GLY A 89 -5.17 4.85 -0.13
CA GLY A 89 -5.65 3.47 -0.11
C GLY A 89 -5.75 2.92 -1.53
N LEU A 90 -5.33 1.68 -1.72
CA LEU A 90 -5.54 0.88 -2.93
C LEU A 90 -6.37 -0.35 -2.54
N CYS A 91 -7.58 -0.47 -3.10
CA CYS A 91 -8.51 -1.56 -2.81
C CYS A 91 -7.98 -2.91 -3.32
N LEU A 92 -7.97 -3.92 -2.45
CA LEU A 92 -7.50 -5.27 -2.73
C LEU A 92 -8.64 -6.32 -2.68
N ALA A 93 -9.89 -5.88 -2.67
CA ALA A 93 -11.05 -6.75 -2.48
C ALA A 93 -11.41 -7.56 -3.74
N ASP A 94 -11.07 -7.06 -4.92
CA ASP A 94 -11.39 -7.70 -6.21
C ASP A 94 -10.45 -8.90 -6.49
N PRO A 95 -10.98 -10.14 -6.62
CA PRO A 95 -10.19 -11.29 -7.03
C PRO A 95 -9.55 -11.17 -8.42
N ALA A 96 -10.11 -10.34 -9.31
CA ALA A 96 -9.61 -10.09 -10.65
C ALA A 96 -8.62 -8.92 -10.72
N LEU A 97 -8.26 -8.32 -9.57
CA LEU A 97 -7.33 -7.20 -9.50
C LEU A 97 -6.02 -7.51 -10.22
N ASP A 98 -5.57 -6.55 -11.04
CA ASP A 98 -4.26 -6.63 -11.68
C ASP A 98 -3.15 -6.40 -10.65
N TRP A 99 -2.52 -7.48 -10.25
CA TRP A 99 -1.42 -7.42 -9.29
C TRP A 99 -0.13 -6.84 -9.86
N ALA A 100 0.07 -6.81 -11.17
CA ALA A 100 1.22 -6.11 -11.74
C ALA A 100 1.11 -4.61 -11.46
N HIS A 101 -0.10 -4.05 -11.56
CA HIS A 101 -0.39 -2.67 -11.17
C HIS A 101 -0.21 -2.44 -9.66
N VAL A 102 -0.68 -3.36 -8.81
CA VAL A 102 -0.45 -3.29 -7.35
C VAL A 102 1.05 -3.23 -7.04
N GLU A 103 1.83 -4.15 -7.60
CA GLU A 103 3.28 -4.22 -7.42
C GLU A 103 3.99 -2.95 -7.92
N ALA A 104 3.55 -2.37 -9.03
CA ALA A 104 4.08 -1.10 -9.54
C ALA A 104 3.82 0.08 -8.58
N ARG A 105 2.61 0.18 -8.03
CA ARG A 105 2.27 1.20 -7.01
C ARG A 105 3.05 0.99 -5.72
N LEU A 106 3.23 -0.26 -5.30
CA LEU A 106 3.99 -0.65 -4.12
C LEU A 106 5.48 -0.30 -4.28
N LEU A 107 6.07 -0.57 -5.45
CA LEU A 107 7.43 -0.16 -5.78
C LEU A 107 7.60 1.37 -5.75
N SER A 108 6.65 2.13 -6.29
CA SER A 108 6.66 3.60 -6.21
C SER A 108 6.64 4.08 -4.77
N SER A 109 5.78 3.50 -3.93
CA SER A 109 5.75 3.79 -2.49
C SER A 109 7.07 3.47 -1.79
N TRP A 110 7.65 2.29 -2.07
CA TRP A 110 8.95 1.89 -1.54
C TRP A 110 10.05 2.87 -1.95
N ARG A 111 10.07 3.32 -3.21
CA ARG A 111 11.06 4.32 -3.69
C ARG A 111 10.99 5.64 -2.93
N LEU A 112 9.79 6.06 -2.53
CA LEU A 112 9.60 7.27 -1.72
C LEU A 112 10.11 7.13 -0.28
N ALA A 113 10.19 5.90 0.24
CA ALA A 113 10.72 5.63 1.57
C ALA A 113 12.22 5.26 1.55
N ALA A 114 12.69 4.63 0.48
CA ALA A 114 14.01 4.03 0.40
C ALA A 114 15.14 5.07 0.51
N PRO A 115 16.23 4.76 1.25
CA PRO A 115 17.42 5.60 1.25
C PRO A 115 18.05 5.67 -0.14
N LYS A 116 18.69 6.81 -0.46
CA LYS A 116 19.29 7.07 -1.79
C LYS A 116 20.16 5.92 -2.32
N ARG A 117 20.91 5.24 -1.45
CA ARG A 117 21.79 4.12 -1.81
C ARG A 117 21.06 2.91 -2.43
N LEU A 118 19.75 2.78 -2.22
CA LEU A 118 18.92 1.72 -2.81
C LEU A 118 18.24 2.17 -4.13
N LEU A 119 18.31 3.46 -4.46
CA LEU A 119 17.72 4.03 -5.66
C LEU A 119 18.72 4.17 -6.82
N VAL A 120 20.02 4.11 -6.51
CA VAL A 120 21.07 4.14 -7.53
C VAL A 120 21.21 2.75 -8.11
N ARG A 121 21.03 2.65 -9.42
CA ARG A 121 21.34 1.46 -10.21
C ARG A 121 22.47 1.79 -11.16
#